data_AF-A0A0G0LT27-F1
#
_entry.id   AF-A0A0G0LT27-F1
#
_cell.length_a   1.000
_cell.length_b   1.000
_cell.length_c   1.000
_cell.angle_alpha   90.00
_cell.angle_beta   90.00
_cell.angle_gamma   90.00
#
_symmetry.space_group_name_H-M   'P 1'
#
loop_
_entity.id
_entity.type
_entity.pdbx_description
1 polymer ?
#
loop_
_entity_poly.entity_id
_entity_poly.type
_entity_poly.pdbx_seq_one_letter_code
_entity_poly.pdbx_strand_id
1 'polypeptide(L)'
;MKTAVRLMDNVIDASWFPVSEITESVRNHRRIGIGCVGWAETLAMMEIPYDNDEAFNLAEKVTRSMYESGFEASVKLAKEKGVFPYADKSIWADKKDKPRNVALLTFPPSSGNAVICETSFGIEPFFALAYEQNVMDGMRLKNVVGIFTKKLKEYGVYSDELIQKVVQNHGSAQGIKEIPKHLRDVFKVAHDIDWRDHIKMQASFQKWTDNAITKTINMPSHATPDDVLGRK
;
A
#
# COMPACT_ATOMS: atom_id res chain seq x y z
N MET A 1 10.28 11.27 3.01
CA MET A 1 11.07 10.30 3.80
C MET A 1 11.87 10.90 4.94
N LYS A 2 12.77 11.88 4.73
CA LYS A 2 13.61 12.47 5.79
C LYS A 2 12.84 12.87 7.06
N THR A 3 11.75 13.61 6.91
CA THR A 3 10.86 13.99 8.02
C THR A 3 10.21 12.80 8.70
N ALA A 4 9.70 11.84 7.92
CA ALA A 4 9.04 10.64 8.45
C ALA A 4 10.00 9.80 9.30
N VAL A 5 11.25 9.58 8.85
CA VAL A 5 12.26 8.84 9.62
C VAL A 5 12.57 9.55 10.93
N ARG A 6 12.79 10.88 10.92
CA ARG A 6 13.05 11.64 12.15
C ARG A 6 11.86 11.61 13.11
N LEU A 7 10.64 11.75 12.59
CA LEU A 7 9.43 11.70 13.40
C LEU A 7 9.29 10.32 14.07
N MET A 8 9.42 9.23 13.31
CA MET A 8 9.33 7.87 13.84
C MET A 8 10.48 7.55 14.81
N ASP A 9 11.70 8.03 14.56
CA ASP A 9 12.82 7.90 15.50
C ASP A 9 12.55 8.63 16.82
N ASN A 10 11.92 9.80 16.78
CA ASN A 10 11.54 10.54 17.98
C ASN A 10 10.41 9.84 18.76
N VAL A 11 9.47 9.18 18.06
CA VAL A 11 8.37 8.42 18.70
C VAL A 11 8.93 7.33 19.60
N ILE A 12 10.01 6.64 19.20
CA ILE A 12 10.68 5.62 20.05
C ILE A 12 11.07 6.18 21.42
N ASP A 13 11.56 7.42 21.47
CA ASP A 13 12.01 8.05 22.70
C ASP A 13 10.84 8.62 23.51
N ALA A 14 9.78 9.08 22.84
CA ALA A 14 8.58 9.64 23.46
C ALA A 14 7.58 8.57 23.96
N SER A 15 7.64 7.35 23.42
CA SER A 15 6.73 6.26 23.78
C SER A 15 7.01 5.72 25.19
N TRP A 16 5.92 5.46 25.91
CA TRP A 16 5.93 4.66 27.14
C TRP A 16 5.46 3.24 26.81
N PHE A 17 6.12 2.24 27.41
CA PHE A 17 5.72 0.84 27.26
C PHE A 17 5.43 0.23 28.64
N PRO A 18 4.41 -0.64 28.76
CA PRO A 18 3.99 -1.19 30.04
C PRO A 18 4.97 -2.21 30.63
N VAL A 19 5.82 -2.80 29.80
CA VAL A 19 6.78 -3.86 30.19
C VAL A 19 8.19 -3.40 29.84
N SER A 20 9.13 -3.54 30.77
CA SER A 20 10.51 -3.04 30.65
C SER A 20 11.28 -3.68 29.49
N GLU A 21 11.03 -4.95 29.22
CA GLU A 21 11.63 -5.76 28.18
C GLU A 21 11.25 -5.24 26.79
N ILE A 22 10.02 -4.72 26.65
CA ILE A 22 9.58 -4.04 25.42
C ILE A 22 10.32 -2.72 25.27
N THR A 23 10.44 -1.93 26.34
CA THR A 23 11.18 -0.66 26.31
C THR A 23 12.64 -0.89 25.89
N GLU A 24 13.30 -1.87 26.50
CA GLU A 24 14.67 -2.26 26.18
C GLU A 24 14.79 -2.69 24.72
N SER A 25 13.93 -3.61 24.27
CA SER A 25 13.93 -4.11 22.89
C SER A 25 13.73 -2.98 21.87
N VAL A 26 12.73 -2.13 22.06
CA VAL A 26 12.43 -1.02 21.14
C VAL A 26 13.58 -0.02 21.09
N ARG A 27 14.17 0.34 22.24
CA ARG A 27 15.29 1.29 22.31
C ARG A 27 16.59 0.73 21.75
N ASN A 28 16.83 -0.58 21.87
CA ASN A 28 18.06 -1.21 21.38
C ASN A 28 18.04 -1.51 19.88
N HIS A 29 16.87 -1.83 19.32
CA HIS A 29 16.72 -2.06 17.87
C HIS A 29 16.41 -0.77 17.11
N ARG A 30 15.63 0.14 17.72
CA ARG A 30 15.10 1.35 17.09
C ARG A 30 14.42 1.10 15.74
N ARG A 31 13.73 -0.04 15.62
CA ARG A 31 12.98 -0.42 14.42
C ARG A 31 11.84 0.57 14.20
N ILE A 32 11.71 1.06 12.98
CA ILE A 32 10.57 1.89 12.57
C ILE A 32 9.85 1.24 11.38
N GLY A 33 8.67 1.76 11.08
CA GLY A 33 7.83 1.27 10.01
C GLY A 33 7.18 2.40 9.23
N ILE A 34 7.62 2.61 8.00
CA ILE A 34 7.09 3.64 7.10
C ILE A 34 6.58 2.96 5.83
N GLY A 35 5.32 3.23 5.47
CA GLY A 35 4.69 2.75 4.25
C GLY A 35 4.02 3.89 3.48
N CYS A 36 3.10 3.55 2.59
CA CYS A 36 2.25 4.51 1.90
C CYS A 36 0.79 4.02 1.87
N VAL A 37 -0.12 4.92 1.49
CA VAL A 37 -1.51 4.65 1.09
C VAL A 37 -1.72 5.28 -0.29
N GLY A 38 -2.84 4.96 -0.96
CA GLY A 38 -3.19 5.62 -2.23
C GLY A 38 -2.49 5.09 -3.47
N TRP A 39 -2.02 3.84 -3.45
CA TRP A 39 -1.36 3.25 -4.61
C TRP A 39 -2.31 3.08 -5.81
N ALA A 40 -3.54 2.61 -5.57
CA ALA A 40 -4.53 2.44 -6.65
C ALA A 40 -4.90 3.78 -7.30
N GLU A 41 -5.06 4.85 -6.51
CA GLU A 41 -5.29 6.20 -7.03
C GLU A 41 -4.10 6.70 -7.84
N THR A 42 -2.87 6.46 -7.37
CA THR A 42 -1.66 6.88 -8.09
C THR A 42 -1.64 6.27 -9.50
N LEU A 43 -1.89 4.96 -9.60
CA LEU A 43 -1.97 4.27 -10.88
C LEU A 43 -3.14 4.77 -11.74
N ALA A 44 -4.32 4.98 -11.14
CA ALA A 44 -5.49 5.51 -11.85
C ALA A 44 -5.29 6.94 -12.37
N MET A 45 -4.57 7.79 -11.63
CA MET A 45 -4.20 9.14 -12.06
C MET A 45 -3.26 9.10 -13.26
N MET A 46 -2.36 8.12 -13.30
CA MET A 46 -1.42 7.88 -14.40
C MET A 46 -2.01 7.05 -15.54
N GLU A 47 -3.26 6.57 -15.39
CA GLU A 47 -3.94 5.67 -16.33
C GLU A 47 -3.16 4.36 -16.60
N ILE A 48 -2.50 3.84 -15.56
CA ILE A 48 -1.76 2.57 -15.58
C ILE A 48 -2.63 1.49 -14.91
N PRO A 49 -2.92 0.36 -15.59
CA PRO A 49 -3.57 -0.80 -14.95
C PRO A 49 -2.73 -1.38 -13.81
N TYR A 50 -3.39 -1.80 -12.73
CA TYR A 50 -2.72 -2.37 -11.56
C TYR A 50 -1.88 -3.61 -11.88
N ASP A 51 -2.36 -4.46 -12.78
CA ASP A 51 -1.75 -5.71 -13.22
C ASP A 51 -0.89 -5.56 -14.48
N ASN A 52 -0.19 -4.42 -14.61
CA ASN A 52 0.70 -4.12 -15.72
C ASN A 52 2.17 -4.09 -15.30
N ASP A 53 3.08 -4.48 -16.20
CA ASP A 53 4.53 -4.41 -15.96
C ASP A 53 5.02 -3.00 -15.63
N GLU A 54 4.41 -1.96 -16.22
CA GLU A 54 4.69 -0.58 -15.87
C GLU A 54 4.38 -0.28 -14.40
N ALA A 55 3.26 -0.79 -13.87
CA ALA A 55 2.89 -0.63 -12.47
C ALA A 55 3.86 -1.35 -11.53
N PHE A 56 4.29 -2.58 -11.88
CA PHE A 56 5.29 -3.33 -11.11
C PHE A 56 6.65 -2.62 -11.08
N ASN A 57 7.10 -2.10 -12.22
CA ASN A 57 8.35 -1.34 -12.30
C ASN A 57 8.26 -0.01 -11.53
N LEU A 58 7.12 0.67 -11.57
CA LEU A 58 6.90 1.89 -10.81
C LEU A 58 6.88 1.61 -9.30
N ALA A 59 6.24 0.52 -8.86
CA ALA A 59 6.24 0.07 -7.47
C ALA A 59 7.67 -0.11 -6.94
N GLU A 60 8.53 -0.81 -7.70
CA GLU A 60 9.93 -0.98 -7.33
C GLU A 60 10.67 0.36 -7.29
N LYS A 61 10.46 1.23 -8.29
CA LYS A 61 11.12 2.54 -8.34
C LYS A 61 10.74 3.44 -7.16
N VAL A 62 9.46 3.46 -6.79
CA VAL A 62 8.94 4.25 -5.66
C VAL A 62 9.51 3.71 -4.35
N THR A 63 9.42 2.40 -4.11
CA THR A 63 9.94 1.79 -2.87
C THR A 63 11.45 1.91 -2.73
N ARG A 64 12.20 1.76 -3.83
CA ARG A 64 13.63 2.05 -3.85
C ARG A 64 13.93 3.48 -3.43
N SER A 65 13.23 4.45 -4.03
CA SER A 65 13.42 5.88 -3.73
C SER A 65 13.06 6.18 -2.27
N MET A 66 12.03 5.52 -1.72
CA MET A 66 11.68 5.61 -0.31
C MET A 66 12.79 5.06 0.58
N TYR A 67 13.32 3.89 0.25
CA TYR A 67 14.35 3.22 1.03
C TYR A 67 15.66 4.01 1.03
N GLU A 68 16.18 4.37 -0.15
CA GLU A 68 17.43 5.12 -0.29
C GLU A 68 17.35 6.47 0.47
N SER A 69 16.24 7.20 0.31
CA SER A 69 16.03 8.47 1.03
C SER A 69 15.86 8.27 2.55
N GLY A 70 15.21 7.19 2.97
CA GLY A 70 15.04 6.84 4.38
C GLY A 70 16.34 6.42 5.04
N PHE A 71 17.14 5.60 4.34
CA PHE A 71 18.43 5.14 4.81
C PHE A 71 19.42 6.30 4.94
N GLU A 72 19.49 7.19 3.94
CA GLU A 72 20.28 8.42 4.03
C GLU A 72 19.89 9.25 5.26
N ALA A 73 18.58 9.38 5.54
CA ALA A 73 18.11 10.09 6.72
C ALA A 73 18.52 9.40 8.04
N SER A 74 18.41 8.07 8.11
CA SER A 74 18.78 7.30 9.29
C SER A 74 20.29 7.35 9.57
N VAL A 75 21.14 7.32 8.52
CA VAL A 75 22.60 7.50 8.66
C VAL A 75 22.93 8.92 9.15
N LYS A 76 22.21 9.96 8.68
CA LYS A 76 22.38 11.33 9.20
C LYS A 76 21.99 11.43 10.67
N LEU A 77 20.89 10.79 11.07
CA LEU A 77 20.50 10.71 12.47
C LEU A 77 21.53 9.93 13.31
N ALA A 78 22.19 8.92 12.75
CA ALA A 78 23.23 8.19 13.46
C ALA A 78 24.44 9.08 13.77
N LYS A 79 24.79 10.01 12.87
CA LYS A 79 25.85 11.01 13.10
C LYS A 79 25.48 12.01 14.20
N GLU A 80 24.19 12.32 14.34
CA GLU A 80 23.68 13.27 15.33
C GLU A 80 23.47 12.63 16.71
N LYS A 81 22.87 11.42 16.75
CA LYS A 81 22.36 10.78 17.98
C LYS A 81 23.05 9.45 18.32
N GLY A 82 24.00 9.00 17.51
CA GLY A 82 24.61 7.66 17.57
C GLY A 82 23.81 6.60 16.80
N VAL A 83 24.46 5.49 16.43
CA VAL A 83 23.82 4.31 15.80
C VAL A 83 22.82 3.64 16.75
N PHE A 84 21.96 2.73 16.26
CA PHE A 84 21.15 1.93 17.17
C PHE A 84 22.04 1.00 18.03
N PRO A 85 21.70 0.76 19.32
CA PRO A 85 22.56 0.03 20.25
C PRO A 85 23.00 -1.37 19.79
N TYR A 86 22.16 -2.11 19.05
CA TYR A 86 22.50 -3.45 18.55
C TYR A 86 23.16 -3.47 17.17
N ALA A 87 23.69 -2.35 16.68
CA ALA A 87 24.33 -2.29 15.36
C ALA A 87 25.45 -3.33 15.18
N ASP A 88 26.31 -3.51 16.18
CA ASP A 88 27.44 -4.44 16.13
C ASP A 88 27.03 -5.92 16.24
N LYS A 89 25.75 -6.21 16.55
CA LYS A 89 25.17 -7.56 16.61
C LYS A 89 24.23 -7.85 15.43
N SER A 90 24.31 -7.05 14.38
CA SER A 90 23.36 -7.08 13.25
C SER A 90 24.08 -7.16 11.91
N ILE A 91 23.30 -7.21 10.82
CA ILE A 91 23.81 -7.12 9.44
C ILE A 91 24.60 -5.82 9.15
N TRP A 92 24.55 -4.85 10.07
CA TRP A 92 25.22 -3.56 9.98
C TRP A 92 26.60 -3.54 10.65
N ALA A 93 27.02 -4.60 11.35
CA ALA A 93 28.24 -4.61 12.17
C ALA A 93 29.49 -4.17 11.40
N ASP A 94 29.66 -4.69 10.18
CA ASP A 94 30.82 -4.43 9.31
C ASP A 94 30.55 -3.34 8.25
N LYS A 95 29.42 -2.64 8.33
CA LYS A 95 29.06 -1.61 7.35
C LYS A 95 29.72 -0.29 7.71
N LYS A 96 30.27 0.39 6.69
CA LYS A 96 30.85 1.74 6.81
C LYS A 96 29.82 2.74 7.32
N ASP A 97 28.63 2.73 6.71
CA ASP A 97 27.51 3.58 7.10
C ASP A 97 26.51 2.76 7.93
N LYS A 98 26.51 2.99 9.25
CA LYS A 98 25.58 2.36 10.19
C LYS A 98 24.37 3.29 10.42
N PRO A 99 23.13 2.81 10.27
CA PRO A 99 21.94 3.65 10.45
C PRO A 99 21.60 3.86 11.93
N ARG A 100 20.68 4.80 12.20
CA ARG A 100 20.08 5.03 13.53
C ARG A 100 19.00 4.00 13.84
N ASN A 101 18.43 3.37 12.82
CA ASN A 101 17.28 2.45 12.93
C ASN A 101 17.63 1.13 12.25
N VAL A 102 17.34 -0.01 12.88
CA VAL A 102 17.69 -1.33 12.32
C VAL A 102 16.96 -1.65 11.01
N ALA A 103 15.72 -1.16 10.86
CA ALA A 103 14.88 -1.30 9.68
C ALA A 103 13.90 -0.11 9.59
N LEU A 104 13.42 0.20 8.38
CA LEU A 104 12.77 1.46 8.03
C LEU A 104 11.38 1.29 7.42
N LEU A 105 11.26 0.48 6.38
CA LEU A 105 10.05 0.39 5.56
C LEU A 105 9.21 -0.82 5.96
N THR A 106 7.92 -0.59 6.12
CA THR A 106 6.92 -1.62 6.32
C THR A 106 5.61 -1.11 5.72
N PHE A 107 4.79 -1.99 5.18
CA PHE A 107 3.49 -1.59 4.61
C PHE A 107 2.38 -2.24 5.44
N PRO A 108 2.00 -1.64 6.57
CA PRO A 108 1.02 -2.22 7.48
C PRO A 108 -0.41 -1.98 6.97
N PRO A 109 -1.41 -2.66 7.55
CA PRO A 109 -2.81 -2.29 7.35
C PRO A 109 -3.00 -0.81 7.69
N SER A 110 -3.46 -0.03 6.72
CA SER A 110 -3.52 1.43 6.83
C SER A 110 -4.96 1.94 6.78
N SER A 111 -5.88 1.26 7.48
CA SER A 111 -7.32 1.58 7.44
C SER A 111 -7.63 3.01 7.89
N GLY A 112 -7.14 3.41 9.06
CA GLY A 112 -7.38 4.77 9.58
C GLY A 112 -6.74 5.85 8.71
N ASN A 113 -5.47 5.69 8.32
CA ASN A 113 -4.75 6.68 7.53
C ASN A 113 -5.37 6.84 6.13
N ALA A 114 -5.73 5.73 5.47
CA ALA A 114 -6.33 5.76 4.15
C ALA A 114 -7.70 6.45 4.16
N VAL A 115 -8.51 6.24 5.22
CA VAL A 115 -9.78 6.96 5.40
C VAL A 115 -9.57 8.45 5.60
N ILE A 116 -8.64 8.86 6.47
CA ILE A 116 -8.32 10.27 6.70
C ILE A 116 -7.83 10.95 5.41
N CYS A 117 -7.05 10.23 4.61
CA CYS A 117 -6.52 10.73 3.34
C CYS A 117 -7.47 10.54 2.16
N GLU A 118 -8.63 9.90 2.34
CA GLU A 118 -9.58 9.55 1.27
C GLU A 118 -8.94 8.79 0.10
N THR A 119 -8.17 7.74 0.43
CA THR A 119 -7.38 6.95 -0.53
C THR A 119 -7.58 5.45 -0.36
N SER A 120 -7.09 4.66 -1.31
CA SER A 120 -6.96 3.21 -1.19
C SER A 120 -6.00 2.80 -0.07
N PHE A 121 -6.25 1.62 0.46
CA PHE A 121 -5.52 1.09 1.60
C PHE A 121 -4.14 0.60 1.18
N GLY A 122 -3.08 1.19 1.73
CA GLY A 122 -1.73 0.66 1.55
C GLY A 122 -1.33 0.61 0.06
N ILE A 123 -0.98 -0.60 -0.38
CA ILE A 123 -0.67 -0.94 -1.77
C ILE A 123 -1.80 -1.71 -2.45
N GLU A 124 -2.99 -1.79 -1.84
CA GLU A 124 -4.11 -2.57 -2.36
C GLU A 124 -4.71 -1.96 -3.62
N PRO A 125 -5.26 -2.79 -4.54
CA PRO A 125 -6.14 -2.28 -5.58
C PRO A 125 -7.46 -1.79 -4.98
N PHE A 126 -8.29 -1.13 -5.78
CA PHE A 126 -9.67 -0.82 -5.37
C PHE A 126 -10.42 -2.12 -5.06
N PHE A 127 -11.12 -2.19 -3.94
CA PHE A 127 -11.99 -3.34 -3.65
C PHE A 127 -13.30 -3.27 -4.44
N ALA A 128 -13.88 -2.07 -4.53
CA ALA A 128 -15.06 -1.74 -5.32
C ALA A 128 -14.95 -0.27 -5.77
N LEU A 129 -15.33 0.04 -7.00
CA LEU A 129 -15.36 1.42 -7.52
C LEU A 129 -16.60 2.18 -7.05
N ALA A 130 -17.71 1.47 -6.86
CA ALA A 130 -18.94 2.01 -6.30
C ALA A 130 -19.67 0.94 -5.50
N TYR A 131 -20.24 1.30 -4.36
CA TYR A 131 -21.01 0.39 -3.52
C TYR A 131 -22.05 1.14 -2.68
N GLU A 132 -23.08 0.43 -2.23
CA GLU A 132 -24.07 0.93 -1.28
C GLU A 132 -23.85 0.30 0.09
N GLN A 133 -23.85 1.12 1.13
CA GLN A 133 -23.84 0.67 2.52
C GLN A 133 -25.17 1.01 3.18
N ASN A 134 -25.73 0.04 3.90
CA ASN A 134 -26.87 0.29 4.77
C ASN A 134 -26.39 1.09 5.98
N VAL A 135 -26.98 2.27 6.17
CA VAL A 135 -26.83 3.10 7.36
C VAL A 135 -28.12 3.03 8.20
N MET A 136 -28.11 3.67 9.37
CA MET A 136 -29.24 3.68 10.28
C MET A 136 -30.53 4.16 9.58
N ASP A 137 -31.67 3.67 10.06
CA ASP A 137 -33.01 3.97 9.52
C ASP A 137 -33.27 3.55 8.07
N GLY A 138 -32.57 2.52 7.58
CA GLY A 138 -32.81 1.95 6.25
C GLY A 138 -32.31 2.84 5.10
N MET A 139 -31.59 3.92 5.42
CA MET A 139 -30.91 4.74 4.44
C MET A 139 -29.77 3.93 3.77
N ARG A 140 -29.59 4.12 2.46
CA ARG A 140 -28.46 3.57 1.72
C ARG A 140 -27.52 4.69 1.32
N LEU A 141 -26.29 4.63 1.81
CA LEU A 141 -25.23 5.55 1.41
C LEU A 141 -24.49 4.95 0.21
N LYS A 142 -24.58 5.63 -0.93
CA LYS A 142 -23.78 5.30 -2.11
C LYS A 142 -22.40 5.93 -1.97
N ASN A 143 -21.37 5.09 -2.00
CA ASN A 143 -19.97 5.50 -2.06
C ASN A 143 -19.42 5.22 -3.44
N VAL A 144 -18.64 6.15 -3.99
CA VAL A 144 -17.98 6.02 -5.29
C VAL A 144 -16.56 6.53 -5.15
N VAL A 145 -15.60 5.80 -5.72
CA VAL A 145 -14.20 6.22 -5.77
C VAL A 145 -14.10 7.54 -6.53
N GLY A 146 -13.51 8.56 -5.89
CA GLY A 146 -13.47 9.93 -6.41
C GLY A 146 -12.72 10.04 -7.74
N ILE A 147 -11.56 9.40 -7.86
CA ILE A 147 -10.76 9.42 -9.11
C ILE A 147 -11.49 8.71 -10.27
N PHE A 148 -12.27 7.68 -9.98
CA PHE A 148 -13.10 7.00 -10.99
C PHE A 148 -14.18 7.95 -11.53
N THR A 149 -14.91 8.61 -10.64
CA THR A 149 -15.90 9.64 -11.03
C THR A 149 -15.25 10.76 -11.87
N LYS A 150 -14.09 11.24 -11.44
CA LYS A 150 -13.33 12.27 -12.15
C LYS A 150 -12.98 11.81 -13.58
N LYS A 151 -12.44 10.60 -13.74
CA LYS A 151 -12.10 10.04 -15.05
C LYS A 151 -13.33 9.83 -15.95
N LEU A 152 -14.43 9.30 -15.42
CA LEU A 152 -15.67 9.17 -16.21
C LEU A 152 -16.17 10.52 -16.72
N LYS A 153 -16.05 11.60 -15.93
CA LYS A 153 -16.42 12.96 -16.34
C LYS A 153 -15.45 13.52 -17.39
N GLU A 154 -14.14 13.31 -17.22
CA GLU A 154 -13.12 13.71 -18.21
C GLU A 154 -13.38 13.09 -19.59
N TYR A 155 -13.80 11.82 -19.62
CA TYR A 155 -14.11 11.10 -20.86
C TYR A 155 -15.56 11.28 -21.34
N GLY A 156 -16.37 12.11 -20.66
CA GLY A 156 -17.75 12.43 -21.07
C GLY A 156 -18.74 11.26 -20.99
N VAL A 157 -18.42 10.21 -20.22
CA VAL A 157 -19.26 8.99 -20.08
C VAL A 157 -19.97 8.90 -18.74
N TYR A 158 -19.73 9.84 -17.82
CA TYR A 158 -20.36 9.84 -16.50
C TYR A 158 -21.89 9.98 -16.59
N SER A 159 -22.61 9.08 -15.92
CA SER A 159 -24.03 9.26 -15.58
C SER A 159 -24.35 8.52 -14.28
N ASP A 160 -25.43 8.92 -13.59
CA ASP A 160 -25.84 8.25 -12.35
C ASP A 160 -26.33 6.81 -12.62
N GLU A 161 -26.92 6.57 -13.80
CA GLU A 161 -27.29 5.23 -14.28
C GLU A 161 -26.05 4.36 -14.50
N LEU A 162 -24.98 4.95 -15.04
CA LEU A 162 -23.71 4.24 -15.21
C LEU A 162 -23.12 3.82 -13.86
N ILE A 163 -23.12 4.72 -12.89
CA ILE A 163 -22.68 4.40 -11.52
C ILE A 163 -23.57 3.30 -10.91
N GLN A 164 -24.88 3.33 -11.14
CA GLN A 164 -25.77 2.26 -10.68
C GLN A 164 -25.46 0.91 -11.34
N LYS A 165 -25.10 0.89 -12.63
CA LYS A 165 -24.62 -0.34 -13.29
C LYS A 165 -23.35 -0.88 -12.64
N VAL A 166 -22.41 -0.02 -12.25
CA VAL A 166 -21.20 -0.42 -11.52
C VAL A 166 -21.55 -1.03 -10.16
N VAL A 167 -22.46 -0.41 -9.39
CA VAL A 167 -22.94 -0.96 -8.11
C VAL A 167 -23.58 -2.34 -8.30
N GLN A 168 -24.46 -2.49 -9.29
CA GLN A 168 -25.13 -3.76 -9.62
C GLN A 168 -24.14 -4.83 -10.11
N ASN A 169 -23.03 -4.40 -10.73
CA ASN A 169 -21.94 -5.26 -11.17
C ASN A 169 -20.89 -5.49 -10.06
N HIS A 170 -21.34 -5.58 -8.81
CA HIS A 170 -20.50 -5.82 -7.64
C HIS A 170 -19.34 -4.81 -7.46
N GLY A 171 -19.54 -3.58 -7.92
CA GLY A 171 -18.55 -2.50 -7.85
C GLY A 171 -17.48 -2.55 -8.95
N SER A 172 -17.56 -3.47 -9.91
CA SER A 172 -16.61 -3.59 -11.02
C SER A 172 -17.05 -2.80 -12.26
N ALA A 173 -16.09 -2.22 -12.97
CA ALA A 173 -16.32 -1.59 -14.28
C ALA A 173 -16.28 -2.61 -15.45
N GLN A 174 -15.85 -3.84 -15.21
CA GLN A 174 -15.67 -4.83 -16.27
C GLN A 174 -17.00 -5.20 -16.93
N GLY A 175 -16.99 -5.38 -18.26
CA GLY A 175 -18.18 -5.77 -19.03
C GLY A 175 -19.17 -4.63 -19.33
N ILE A 176 -19.06 -3.46 -18.69
CA ILE A 176 -19.95 -2.31 -18.93
C ILE A 176 -19.49 -1.59 -20.20
N LYS A 177 -20.26 -1.68 -21.29
CA LYS A 177 -19.84 -1.24 -22.64
C LYS A 177 -19.70 0.27 -22.79
N GLU A 178 -20.44 1.02 -21.97
CA GLU A 178 -20.44 2.48 -21.90
C GLU A 178 -19.12 3.02 -21.34
N ILE A 179 -18.36 2.21 -20.59
CA ILE A 179 -17.03 2.56 -20.11
C ILE A 179 -16.02 2.14 -21.18
N PRO A 180 -15.22 3.09 -21.72
CA PRO A 180 -14.17 2.78 -22.69
C PRO A 180 -13.23 1.69 -22.19
N LYS A 181 -12.75 0.82 -23.10
CA LYS A 181 -11.92 -0.32 -22.73
C LYS A 181 -10.71 0.08 -21.89
N HIS A 182 -9.99 1.14 -22.27
CA HIS A 182 -8.80 1.59 -21.53
C HIS A 182 -9.14 1.99 -20.09
N LEU A 183 -10.28 2.66 -19.82
CA LEU A 183 -10.71 2.95 -18.46
C LEU A 183 -11.06 1.67 -17.69
N ARG A 184 -11.70 0.70 -18.34
CA ARG A 184 -11.95 -0.60 -17.69
C ARG A 184 -10.65 -1.31 -17.34
N ASP A 185 -9.64 -1.23 -18.21
CA ASP A 185 -8.33 -1.83 -17.94
C ASP A 185 -7.66 -1.16 -16.72
N VAL A 186 -7.76 0.17 -16.58
CA VAL A 186 -7.21 0.93 -15.44
C VAL A 186 -7.98 0.66 -14.15
N PHE A 187 -9.31 0.66 -14.20
CA PHE A 187 -10.19 0.53 -13.05
C PHE A 187 -10.62 -0.92 -12.79
N LYS A 188 -9.65 -1.82 -12.76
CA LYS A 188 -9.85 -3.18 -12.24
C LYS A 188 -9.95 -3.15 -10.73
N VAL A 189 -10.95 -3.83 -10.18
CA VAL A 189 -11.05 -4.08 -8.74
C VAL A 189 -10.27 -5.32 -8.34
N ALA A 190 -10.10 -5.55 -7.04
CA ALA A 190 -9.31 -6.66 -6.48
C ALA A 190 -9.69 -8.03 -7.07
N HIS A 191 -10.97 -8.24 -7.36
CA HIS A 191 -11.52 -9.47 -7.92
C HIS A 191 -11.40 -9.59 -9.45
N ASP A 192 -11.09 -8.49 -10.15
CA ASP A 192 -10.84 -8.50 -11.60
C ASP A 192 -9.37 -8.85 -11.93
N ILE A 193 -8.49 -8.83 -10.94
CA ILE A 193 -7.03 -8.99 -11.09
C ILE A 193 -6.64 -10.45 -10.82
N ASP A 194 -5.79 -11.04 -11.66
CA ASP A 194 -5.25 -12.38 -11.42
C ASP A 194 -4.46 -12.41 -10.11
N TRP A 195 -4.68 -13.44 -9.30
CA TRP A 195 -4.04 -13.56 -7.98
C TRP A 195 -2.51 -13.61 -8.07
N ARG A 196 -1.93 -14.04 -9.19
CA ARG A 196 -0.48 -14.00 -9.43
C ARG A 196 0.02 -12.58 -9.61
N ASP A 197 -0.77 -11.70 -10.21
CA ASP A 197 -0.41 -10.29 -10.38
C ASP A 197 -0.50 -9.52 -9.06
N HIS A 198 -1.39 -9.91 -8.15
CA HIS A 198 -1.33 -9.44 -6.76
C HIS A 198 0.00 -9.81 -6.09
N ILE A 199 0.49 -11.04 -6.31
CA ILE A 199 1.80 -11.50 -5.80
C ILE A 199 2.94 -10.72 -6.44
N LYS A 200 2.92 -10.51 -7.77
CA LYS A 200 3.94 -9.71 -8.48
C LYS A 200 4.00 -8.29 -7.96
N MET A 201 2.86 -7.65 -7.70
CA MET A 201 2.82 -6.32 -7.10
C MET A 201 3.45 -6.33 -5.71
N GLN A 202 3.06 -7.28 -4.85
CA GLN A 202 3.66 -7.41 -3.52
C GLN A 202 5.18 -7.62 -3.59
N ALA A 203 5.63 -8.51 -4.48
CA ALA A 203 7.05 -8.79 -4.68
C ALA A 203 7.82 -7.55 -5.14
N SER A 204 7.22 -6.73 -6.01
CA SER A 204 7.82 -5.49 -6.51
C SER A 204 8.07 -4.47 -5.40
N PHE A 205 7.11 -4.29 -4.49
CA PHE A 205 7.31 -3.47 -3.28
C PHE A 205 8.30 -4.11 -2.29
N GLN A 206 8.29 -5.43 -2.15
CA GLN A 206 9.09 -6.14 -1.15
C GLN A 206 10.59 -6.06 -1.42
N LYS A 207 11.03 -5.91 -2.68
CA LYS A 207 12.45 -5.80 -3.08
C LYS A 207 13.23 -4.74 -2.26
N TRP A 208 12.56 -3.65 -1.87
CA TRP A 208 13.16 -2.55 -1.10
C TRP A 208 12.50 -2.34 0.28
N THR A 209 11.73 -3.32 0.75
CA THR A 209 11.10 -3.31 2.07
C THR A 209 11.89 -4.21 3.02
N ASP A 210 12.41 -3.66 4.11
CA ASP A 210 13.28 -4.36 5.07
C ASP A 210 12.52 -4.94 6.29
N ASN A 211 11.22 -4.66 6.39
CA ASN A 211 10.28 -5.41 7.22
C ASN A 211 9.38 -6.31 6.34
N ALA A 212 8.06 -6.16 6.46
CA ALA A 212 7.06 -6.96 5.77
C ALA A 212 5.98 -6.07 5.16
N ILE A 213 5.16 -6.68 4.31
CA ILE A 213 4.03 -6.04 3.64
C ILE A 213 2.77 -6.80 4.02
N THR A 214 1.74 -6.07 4.44
CA THR A 214 0.39 -6.59 4.50
C THR A 214 -0.33 -6.26 3.21
N LYS A 215 -0.56 -7.28 2.39
CA LYS A 215 -1.34 -7.19 1.16
C LYS A 215 -2.23 -8.43 1.04
N THR A 216 -3.46 -8.21 0.63
CA THR A 216 -4.47 -9.23 0.39
C THR A 216 -4.28 -9.82 -1.01
N ILE A 217 -4.33 -11.16 -1.10
CA ILE A 217 -4.34 -11.89 -2.37
C ILE A 217 -5.74 -12.46 -2.57
N ASN A 218 -6.50 -11.89 -3.50
CA ASN A 218 -7.86 -12.34 -3.81
C ASN A 218 -7.80 -13.49 -4.82
N MET A 219 -7.94 -14.73 -4.34
CA MET A 219 -8.05 -15.91 -5.21
C MET A 219 -9.52 -16.18 -5.59
N PRO A 220 -9.78 -16.72 -6.79
CA PRO A 220 -11.14 -17.10 -7.17
C PRO A 220 -11.65 -18.28 -6.34
N SER A 221 -12.97 -18.45 -6.25
CA SER A 221 -13.60 -19.53 -5.47
C SER A 221 -13.26 -20.94 -5.94
N HIS A 222 -12.76 -21.10 -7.17
CA HIS A 222 -12.31 -22.36 -7.73
C HIS A 222 -10.80 -22.63 -7.58
N ALA A 223 -10.08 -21.78 -6.83
CA ALA A 223 -8.68 -22.02 -6.53
C ALA A 223 -8.47 -23.31 -5.73
N THR A 224 -7.41 -24.04 -6.05
CA THR A 224 -7.09 -25.34 -5.45
C THR A 224 -5.91 -25.24 -4.48
N PRO A 225 -5.72 -26.23 -3.58
CA PRO A 225 -4.52 -26.31 -2.74
C PRO A 225 -3.22 -26.31 -3.55
N ASP A 226 -3.19 -26.88 -4.76
CA ASP A 226 -2.00 -26.87 -5.61
C ASP A 226 -1.66 -25.47 -6.14
N ASP A 227 -2.67 -24.62 -6.37
CA ASP A 227 -2.45 -23.22 -6.74
C ASP A 227 -1.79 -22.45 -5.58
N VAL A 228 -2.25 -22.70 -4.35
CA VAL A 228 -1.67 -22.10 -3.12
C VAL A 228 -0.23 -22.58 -2.89
N LEU A 229 0.05 -23.85 -3.19
CA LEU A 229 1.37 -24.46 -2.98
C LEU A 229 2.35 -24.16 -4.12
N GLY A 230 1.92 -23.48 -5.20
CA GLY A 230 2.79 -23.14 -6.34
C GLY A 230 3.28 -24.35 -7.12
N ARG A 231 2.49 -25.43 -7.18
CA ARG A 231 2.89 -26.73 -7.78
C ARG A 231 2.59 -26.85 -9.28
N LYS A 232 2.23 -25.75 -9.95
CA LYS A 232 1.87 -25.68 -11.37
C LYS A 232 2.59 -24.55 -12.06
#